data_AF-A0A843DYK0-F1
#
_entry.id   AF-A0A843DYK0-F1
#
_cell.length_a   1.000
_cell.length_b   1.000
_cell.length_c   1.000
_cell.angle_alpha   90.00
_cell.angle_beta   90.00
_cell.angle_gamma   90.00
#
_symmetry.space_group_name_H-M   'P 1'
#
loop_
_entity.id
_entity.type
_entity.pdbx_description
1 polymer ?
#
loop_
_entity_poly.entity_id
_entity_poly.type
_entity_poly.pdbx_seq_one_letter_code
_entity_poly.pdbx_strand_id
1 'polypeptide(L)' 'MPGKKKRVRMRGVKHTSKKLEEDLLERSRTLADNPGLLRPQCAGNCRKCHFDKVFKSIDSLQKIRNNPDALIKEAGK' A
#
# COMPACT_ATOMS: atom_id res chain seq x y z
N MET A 1 42.29 -23.91 17.76
CA MET A 1 40.88 -23.67 18.15
C MET A 1 40.00 -23.68 16.91
N PRO A 2 39.04 -24.62 16.81
CA PRO A 2 38.18 -24.75 15.63
C PRO A 2 37.08 -23.68 15.62
N GLY A 3 36.69 -23.23 14.42
CA GLY A 3 35.35 -22.64 14.20
C GLY A 3 35.27 -21.15 13.86
N LYS A 4 35.94 -20.67 12.80
CA LYS A 4 35.50 -19.42 12.14
C LYS A 4 34.13 -19.66 11.51
N LYS A 5 33.04 -19.23 12.18
CA LYS A 5 31.68 -19.25 11.61
C LYS A 5 31.68 -18.41 10.32
N LYS A 6 31.62 -19.07 9.16
CA LYS A 6 31.42 -18.41 7.86
C LYS A 6 30.09 -17.65 7.93
N ARG A 7 30.15 -16.31 7.93
CA ARG A 7 28.96 -15.47 7.73
C ARG A 7 28.47 -15.70 6.31
N VAL A 8 27.42 -16.51 6.15
CA VAL A 8 26.71 -16.67 4.87
C VAL A 8 26.06 -15.33 4.55
N ARG A 9 26.70 -14.56 3.67
CA ARG A 9 26.10 -13.36 3.10
C ARG A 9 25.12 -13.84 2.04
N MET A 10 23.83 -13.90 2.37
CA MET A 10 22.74 -14.19 1.43
C MET A 10 22.60 -13.03 0.42
N ARG A 11 23.56 -12.93 -0.51
CA ARG A 11 23.46 -12.03 -1.67
C ARG A 11 22.49 -12.66 -2.66
N GLY A 12 21.30 -12.09 -2.77
CA GLY A 12 20.40 -12.38 -3.88
C GLY A 12 19.42 -13.51 -3.64
N VAL A 13 18.66 -13.48 -2.53
CA VAL A 13 17.28 -14.01 -2.60
C VAL A 13 16.51 -13.06 -3.52
N LYS A 14 16.72 -13.22 -4.83
CA LYS A 14 15.88 -12.58 -5.83
C LYS A 14 14.53 -13.24 -5.62
N HIS A 15 13.56 -12.52 -5.05
CA HIS A 15 12.18 -12.97 -5.09
C HIS A 15 11.91 -13.35 -6.55
N THR A 16 11.61 -14.62 -6.78
CA THR A 16 11.22 -15.11 -8.11
C THR A 16 10.06 -14.25 -8.59
N SER A 17 9.96 -13.95 -9.88
CA SER A 17 8.93 -13.05 -10.44
C SER A 17 7.53 -13.36 -9.90
N LYS A 18 7.19 -14.65 -9.78
CA LYS A 18 5.93 -15.13 -9.20
C LYS A 18 5.69 -14.70 -7.75
N LYS A 19 6.71 -14.76 -6.88
CA LYS A 19 6.57 -14.29 -5.50
C LYS A 19 6.41 -12.79 -5.42
N LEU A 20 7.08 -12.06 -6.31
CA LEU A 20 6.94 -10.60 -6.37
C LEU A 20 5.54 -10.19 -6.85
N GLU A 21 4.98 -10.91 -7.82
CA GLU A 21 3.59 -10.73 -8.28
C GLU A 21 2.58 -11.02 -7.16
N GLU A 22 2.76 -12.13 -6.42
CA GLU A 22 1.94 -12.47 -5.25
C GLU A 22 2.03 -11.37 -4.18
N ASP A 23 3.23 -10.90 -3.84
CA ASP A 23 3.46 -9.82 -2.87
C ASP A 23 2.78 -8.51 -3.33
N LEU A 24 2.81 -8.19 -4.63
CA LEU A 24 2.13 -7.01 -5.18
C LEU A 24 0.60 -7.12 -5.12
N LEU A 25 0.05 -8.30 -5.40
CA LEU A 25 -1.38 -8.54 -5.30
C LEU A 25 -1.86 -8.48 -3.85
N GLU A 26 -1.08 -9.01 -2.91
CA GLU A 26 -1.41 -8.93 -1.48
C GLU A 26 -1.32 -7.49 -0.96
N ARG A 27 -0.27 -6.75 -1.34
CA ARG A 27 -0.14 -5.32 -0.99
C ARG A 27 -1.26 -4.48 -1.60
N SER A 28 -1.67 -4.74 -2.83
CA SER A 28 -2.77 -3.99 -3.43
C SER A 28 -4.11 -4.25 -2.74
N ARG A 29 -4.39 -5.50 -2.35
CA ARG A 29 -5.58 -5.85 -1.54
C ARG A 29 -5.59 -5.15 -0.19
N THR A 30 -4.48 -5.23 0.55
CA THR A 30 -4.36 -4.59 1.87
C THR A 30 -4.51 -3.06 1.80
N LEU A 31 -3.97 -2.43 0.74
CA LEU A 31 -4.16 -1.00 0.49
C LEU A 31 -5.61 -0.64 0.14
N ALA A 32 -6.30 -1.50 -0.61
CA ALA A 32 -7.71 -1.32 -0.96
C ALA A 32 -8.65 -1.49 0.24
N ASP A 33 -8.30 -2.36 1.19
CA ASP A 33 -9.07 -2.55 2.42
C ASP A 33 -8.85 -1.41 3.43
N ASN A 34 -7.61 -0.94 3.56
CA ASN A 34 -7.22 0.07 4.54
C ASN A 34 -6.42 1.23 3.90
N PRO A 35 -7.09 2.23 3.31
CA PRO A 35 -6.42 3.39 2.73
C PRO A 35 -5.65 4.24 3.77
N GLY A 36 -5.96 4.08 5.06
CA GLY A 36 -5.22 4.70 6.16
C GLY A 36 -3.75 4.26 6.25
N LEU A 37 -3.36 3.15 5.62
CA LEU A 37 -1.96 2.71 5.52
C LEU A 37 -1.10 3.67 4.68
N LEU A 38 -1.71 4.37 3.70
CA LEU A 38 -1.03 5.40 2.92
C LEU A 38 -0.90 6.72 3.69
N ARG A 39 -1.63 6.88 4.81
CA ARG A 39 -1.60 8.11 5.57
C ARG A 39 -0.27 8.19 6.32
N PRO A 40 0.61 9.15 5.98
CA PRO A 40 1.80 9.37 6.79
C PRO A 40 1.33 9.73 8.20
N GLN A 41 2.02 9.22 9.23
CA GLN A 41 1.78 9.63 10.61
C GLN A 41 1.94 11.16 10.66
N CYS A 42 0.82 11.85 10.72
CA CYS A 42 0.80 13.30 10.66
C CYS A 42 1.38 13.81 11.98
N ALA A 43 2.46 14.58 11.92
CA ALA A 43 3.07 15.21 13.09
C ALA A 43 2.19 16.30 13.74
N GLY A 44 0.93 16.43 13.29
CA GLY A 44 -0.10 17.28 13.92
C GLY A 44 0.11 18.78 13.79
N ASN A 45 1.22 19.23 13.16
CA ASN A 45 1.64 20.63 13.21
C ASN A 45 1.22 21.46 11.98
N CYS A 46 0.25 20.99 11.20
CA CYS A 46 -0.20 21.65 9.97
C CYS A 46 -1.60 22.28 10.17
N ARG A 47 -1.73 23.59 9.90
CA ARG A 47 -3.04 24.27 9.88
C ARG A 47 -3.97 23.79 8.75
N LYS A 48 -3.40 23.26 7.67
CA LYS A 48 -4.11 22.69 6.52
C LYS A 48 -3.25 21.55 5.95
N CYS A 49 -3.74 20.31 5.95
CA CYS A 49 -2.96 19.23 5.36
C CYS A 49 -3.19 19.22 3.85
N HIS A 50 -2.10 19.18 3.08
CA HIS A 50 -2.19 19.02 1.62
C HIS A 50 -2.92 17.72 1.23
N PHE A 51 -2.81 16.70 2.07
CA PHE A 51 -3.41 15.39 1.82
C PHE A 51 -4.89 15.30 2.21
N ASP A 52 -5.49 16.29 2.88
CA ASP A 52 -6.90 16.21 3.30
C ASP A 52 -7.86 16.03 2.12
N LYS A 53 -7.56 16.69 0.99
CA LYS A 53 -8.37 16.53 -0.24
C LYS A 53 -8.30 15.11 -0.80
N VAL A 54 -7.09 14.55 -0.81
CA VAL A 54 -6.81 13.22 -1.35
C VAL A 54 -7.44 12.15 -0.46
N PHE A 55 -7.37 12.28 0.86
CA PHE A 55 -8.05 11.36 1.78
C PHE A 55 -9.57 11.44 1.65
N LYS A 56 -10.15 12.64 1.48
CA LYS A 56 -11.59 12.77 1.23
C LYS A 56 -12.04 12.05 -0.05
N SER A 57 -11.26 12.13 -1.13
CA SER A 57 -11.56 11.38 -2.36
C SER A 57 -11.42 9.87 -2.16
N ILE A 58 -10.43 9.42 -1.38
CA ILE A 58 -10.24 8.00 -1.09
C ILE A 58 -11.37 7.47 -0.20
N ASP A 59 -11.79 8.22 0.81
CA ASP A 59 -12.92 7.88 1.68
C ASP A 59 -14.24 7.80 0.89
N SER A 60 -14.46 8.69 -0.10
CA SER A 60 -15.64 8.58 -0.97
C SER A 60 -15.61 7.33 -1.84
N LEU A 61 -14.44 6.96 -2.38
CA LEU A 61 -14.28 5.73 -3.16
C LEU A 61 -14.47 4.47 -2.28
N GLN A 62 -14.01 4.50 -1.03
CA GLN A 62 -14.19 3.38 -0.10
C GLN A 62 -15.68 3.14 0.22
N LYS A 63 -16.49 4.20 0.33
CA LYS A 63 -17.95 4.08 0.50
C LYS A 63 -18.65 3.44 -0.71
N ILE A 64 -18.09 3.65 -1.91
CA ILE A 64 -18.68 3.22 -3.18
C ILE A 64 -18.16 1.83 -3.59
N ARG A 65 -17.17 1.26 -2.89
CA ARG A 65 -16.49 -0.01 -3.21
C ARG A 65 -17.41 -1.17 -3.59
N ASN A 66 -18.59 -1.27 -2.98
CA ASN A 66 -19.52 -2.38 -3.20
C ASN A 66 -20.51 -2.13 -4.36
N ASN A 67 -20.46 -0.97 -5.02
CA ASN A 67 -21.41 -0.59 -6.06
C ASN A 67 -20.69 -0.38 -7.42
N PRO A 68 -20.72 -1.37 -8.32
CA PRO A 68 -19.91 -1.36 -9.55
C PRO A 68 -20.30 -0.22 -10.51
N ASP A 69 -21.58 0.15 -10.57
CA ASP A 69 -22.08 1.20 -11.46
C ASP A 69 -21.58 2.59 -11.05
N ALA A 70 -21.39 2.82 -9.75
CA ALA A 70 -20.89 4.08 -9.23
C ALA A 70 -19.36 4.19 -9.35
N LEU A 71 -18.64 3.07 -9.30
CA LEU A 71 -17.20 3.02 -9.60
C LEU A 71 -16.90 3.37 -11.07
N ILE A 72 -17.69 2.86 -12.01
CA ILE A 72 -17.53 3.15 -13.45
C ILE A 72 -17.76 4.64 -13.73
N LYS A 73 -18.73 5.27 -13.06
CA LYS A 73 -19.02 6.70 -13.20
C LYS A 73 -17.91 7.60 -12.64
N GLU A 74 -17.30 7.22 -11.52
CA GLU A 74 -16.14 7.92 -10.96
C GLU A 74 -14.88 7.75 -11.83
N ALA A 75 -14.69 6.57 -12.45
CA ALA A 75 -13.54 6.31 -13.33
C ALA A 75 -13.64 7.02 -14.69
N GLY A 76 -14.85 7.38 -15.14
CA GLY A 76 -15.08 8.10 -16.40
C GLY A 76 -14.97 9.63 -16.29
N LYS A 77 -14.56 10.15 -15.14
CA LYS A 77 -14.48 11.58 -14.81
C LYS A 77 -13.06 12.10 -14.92
#